data_AF-A0A7J5CEF4-F1
#
_entry.id   AF-A0A7J5CEF4-F1
#
_cell.length_a   1.000
_cell.length_b   1.000
_cell.length_c   1.000
_cell.angle_alpha   90.00
_cell.angle_beta   90.00
_cell.angle_gamma   90.00
#
_symmetry.space_group_name_H-M   'P 1'
#
loop_
_entity.id
_entity.type
_entity.pdbx_description
1 polymer ?
#
loop_
_entity_poly.entity_id
_entity_poly.type
_entity_poly.pdbx_seq_one_letter_code
_entity_poly.pdbx_strand_id
1 'polypeptide(L)'
;MNPLHGPLAHYAERLHRAAGDAHHVASPLGAWLLLALTGPAATGEARATLTEALGTDADDAAAAARALLAEPHPLVAAATALWERTPFEQLAAWRAGLPERTERGPLPDQAALDAWARERTGGLIERFPVAVAPDTLLILASALATRVSWADPFHVASAAELGAGSAWAGRLQRVLRTPPWGHRCWVATTDRAGDVAVHVAPARPADGGAGLLVVSVAAAPDVPAADVLAAAQELAATAAIVPAGTEPGRRSLFDLPLGETPLWALREEPTRTFARDGREERAAAVLPCWSAESQHDLTRAGFGFDGAARALGALLGLAEPPFEAVQSAVARFGRYGFEAAAVTAFGVAAGLPPEGVARVAELRFGHPYAVVAVATDEAGGPWHGLPVYSGWVAEPAELPEDEVADPPEQW
;
A
#
# COMPACT_ATOMS: atom_id res chain seq x y z
N MET A 1 -15.47 8.02 -7.00
CA MET A 1 -14.97 7.06 -5.99
C MET A 1 -15.25 5.66 -6.49
N ASN A 2 -14.25 4.79 -6.40
CA ASN A 2 -14.36 3.37 -6.71
C ASN A 2 -15.22 2.68 -5.63
N PRO A 3 -16.22 1.84 -5.96
CA PRO A 3 -17.09 1.22 -4.96
C PRO A 3 -16.33 0.37 -3.92
N LEU A 4 -15.12 -0.09 -4.23
CA LEU A 4 -14.32 -0.91 -3.32
C LEU A 4 -13.55 -0.14 -2.24
N HIS A 5 -13.46 1.20 -2.25
CA HIS A 5 -12.68 1.93 -1.23
C HIS A 5 -13.15 1.60 0.21
N GLY A 6 -14.47 1.61 0.46
CA GLY A 6 -15.04 1.28 1.77
C GLY A 6 -14.81 -0.17 2.20
N PRO A 7 -15.20 -1.16 1.37
CA PRO A 7 -14.89 -2.59 1.59
C PRO A 7 -13.41 -2.87 1.88
N LEU A 8 -12.49 -2.27 1.11
CA LEU A 8 -11.05 -2.47 1.29
C LEU A 8 -10.50 -1.76 2.53
N ALA A 9 -10.99 -0.56 2.87
CA ALA A 9 -10.58 0.14 4.10
C ALA A 9 -11.03 -0.63 5.36
N HIS A 10 -12.25 -1.15 5.36
CA HIS A 10 -12.78 -2.03 6.42
C HIS A 10 -11.95 -3.31 6.57
N TYR A 11 -11.63 -3.99 5.46
CA TYR A 11 -10.81 -5.21 5.50
C TYR A 11 -9.35 -4.93 5.89
N ALA A 12 -8.77 -3.83 5.42
CA ALA A 12 -7.44 -3.37 5.83
C ALA A 12 -7.37 -3.11 7.34
N GLU A 13 -8.40 -2.48 7.91
CA GLU A 13 -8.46 -2.21 9.35
C GLU A 13 -8.55 -3.50 10.18
N ARG A 14 -9.29 -4.52 9.72
CA ARG A 14 -9.29 -5.87 10.34
C ARG A 14 -7.89 -6.48 10.34
N LEU A 15 -7.21 -6.47 9.19
CA LEU A 15 -5.88 -7.07 9.02
C LEU A 15 -4.84 -6.35 9.90
N HIS A 16 -4.76 -5.02 9.83
CA HIS A 16 -3.79 -4.24 10.59
C HIS A 16 -4.01 -4.31 12.12
N ARG A 17 -5.25 -4.33 12.62
CA ARG A 17 -5.52 -4.56 14.06
C ARG A 17 -4.98 -5.89 14.57
N ALA A 18 -4.93 -6.92 13.72
CA ALA A 18 -4.45 -8.25 14.10
C ALA A 18 -2.94 -8.42 13.93
N ALA A 19 -2.31 -7.67 13.01
CA ALA A 19 -0.85 -7.54 12.91
C ALA A 19 -0.25 -6.72 14.07
N GLY A 20 -0.99 -5.71 14.55
CA GLY A 20 -0.59 -4.87 15.67
C GLY A 20 0.53 -3.88 15.35
N ASP A 21 1.16 -3.33 16.39
CA ASP A 21 2.03 -2.14 16.28
C ASP A 21 3.50 -2.46 15.91
N ALA A 22 3.81 -3.73 15.59
CA ALA A 22 5.12 -4.16 15.12
C ALA A 22 5.39 -3.73 13.65
N HIS A 23 6.65 -3.68 13.21
CA HIS A 23 6.95 -3.37 11.82
C HIS A 23 6.39 -4.46 10.89
N HIS A 24 5.49 -4.08 9.98
CA HIS A 24 4.87 -5.04 9.05
C HIS A 24 4.37 -4.37 7.76
N VAL A 25 4.20 -5.18 6.73
CA VAL A 25 3.48 -4.84 5.49
C VAL A 25 2.42 -5.89 5.18
N ALA A 26 1.35 -5.50 4.52
CA ALA A 26 0.26 -6.39 4.09
C ALA A 26 -0.29 -5.96 2.72
N SER A 27 -1.04 -6.87 2.09
CA SER A 27 -1.94 -6.55 0.97
C SER A 27 -3.38 -6.89 1.35
N PRO A 28 -4.13 -5.92 1.90
CA PRO A 28 -5.56 -6.08 2.16
C PRO A 28 -6.32 -6.52 0.89
N LEU A 29 -5.98 -5.94 -0.27
CA LEU A 29 -6.58 -6.29 -1.55
C LEU A 29 -6.33 -7.75 -1.95
N GLY A 30 -5.12 -8.28 -1.79
CA GLY A 30 -4.82 -9.68 -2.15
C GLY A 30 -5.67 -10.68 -1.37
N ALA A 31 -5.77 -10.51 -0.05
CA ALA A 31 -6.59 -11.39 0.79
C ALA A 31 -8.10 -11.16 0.58
N TRP A 32 -8.55 -9.91 0.37
CA TRP A 32 -9.94 -9.60 0.03
C TRP A 32 -10.37 -10.24 -1.30
N LEU A 33 -9.51 -10.24 -2.32
CA LEU A 33 -9.76 -10.91 -3.61
C LEU A 33 -9.97 -12.42 -3.45
N LEU A 34 -9.20 -13.09 -2.60
CA LEU A 34 -9.38 -14.53 -2.32
C LEU A 34 -10.74 -14.82 -1.68
N LEU A 35 -11.11 -14.06 -0.64
CA LEU A 35 -12.40 -14.19 0.03
C LEU A 35 -13.56 -13.96 -0.95
N ALA A 36 -13.48 -12.89 -1.74
CA ALA A 36 -14.46 -12.53 -2.76
C ALA A 36 -14.66 -13.64 -3.81
N LEU A 37 -13.58 -14.30 -4.26
CA LEU A 37 -13.68 -15.43 -5.19
C LEU A 37 -14.36 -16.68 -4.61
N THR A 38 -14.45 -16.82 -3.28
CA THR A 38 -15.23 -17.89 -2.63
C THR A 38 -16.71 -17.53 -2.39
N GLY A 39 -17.07 -16.25 -2.47
CA GLY A 39 -18.44 -15.75 -2.26
C GLY A 39 -19.55 -16.55 -2.98
N PRO A 40 -19.40 -16.92 -4.27
CA PRO A 40 -20.43 -17.66 -5.01
C PRO A 40 -20.60 -19.13 -4.59
N ALA A 41 -19.72 -19.67 -3.74
CA ALA A 41 -19.89 -20.97 -3.09
C ALA A 41 -20.59 -20.85 -1.72
N ALA A 42 -20.70 -19.64 -1.16
CA ALA A 42 -21.08 -19.43 0.22
C ALA A 42 -22.60 -19.30 0.41
N THR A 43 -23.11 -20.02 1.40
CA THR A 43 -24.53 -19.98 1.80
C THR A 43 -24.65 -19.94 3.32
N GLY A 44 -25.82 -19.53 3.83
CA GLY A 44 -26.09 -19.50 5.27
C GLY A 44 -25.07 -18.70 6.09
N GLU A 45 -24.61 -19.28 7.19
CA GLU A 45 -23.60 -18.69 8.09
C GLU A 45 -22.30 -18.34 7.35
N ALA A 46 -21.81 -19.24 6.48
CA ALA A 46 -20.57 -19.02 5.72
C ALA A 46 -20.63 -17.76 4.84
N ARG A 47 -21.80 -17.45 4.26
CA ARG A 47 -22.01 -16.20 3.52
C ARG A 47 -22.08 -14.99 4.45
N ALA A 48 -22.73 -15.09 5.61
CA ALA A 48 -22.78 -14.01 6.58
C ALA A 48 -21.37 -13.62 7.07
N THR A 49 -20.55 -14.62 7.42
CA THR A 49 -19.14 -14.45 7.80
C THR A 49 -18.33 -13.78 6.69
N LEU A 50 -18.48 -14.20 5.42
CA LEU A 50 -17.80 -13.56 4.29
C LEU A 50 -18.26 -12.11 4.08
N THR A 51 -19.56 -11.84 4.04
CA THR A 51 -20.11 -10.48 3.87
C THR A 51 -19.63 -9.53 4.99
N GLU A 52 -19.58 -10.02 6.24
CA GLU A 52 -19.09 -9.23 7.38
C GLU A 52 -17.59 -8.90 7.27
N ALA A 53 -16.77 -9.85 6.81
CA ALA A 53 -15.34 -9.64 6.58
C ALA A 53 -15.09 -8.72 5.36
N LEU A 54 -15.74 -9.00 4.23
CA LEU A 54 -15.57 -8.28 2.96
C LEU A 54 -16.07 -6.83 3.01
N GLY A 55 -16.98 -6.49 3.94
CA GLY A 55 -17.58 -5.15 4.06
C GLY A 55 -18.61 -4.82 2.96
N THR A 56 -19.03 -5.83 2.19
CA THR A 56 -20.04 -5.74 1.13
C THR A 56 -20.61 -7.15 0.87
N ASP A 57 -21.71 -7.28 0.13
CA ASP A 57 -22.26 -8.59 -0.19
C ASP A 57 -21.28 -9.47 -1.00
N ALA A 58 -21.31 -10.79 -0.72
CA ALA A 58 -20.41 -11.76 -1.29
C ALA A 58 -20.49 -11.90 -2.83
N ASP A 59 -21.64 -11.67 -3.47
CA ASP A 59 -21.75 -11.74 -4.94
C ASP A 59 -21.27 -10.44 -5.60
N ASP A 60 -21.55 -9.28 -4.99
CA ASP A 60 -21.00 -7.98 -5.43
C ASP A 60 -19.47 -7.97 -5.32
N ALA A 61 -18.93 -8.52 -4.21
CA ALA A 61 -17.51 -8.71 -4.03
C ALA A 61 -16.91 -9.63 -5.12
N ALA A 62 -17.55 -10.78 -5.38
CA ALA A 62 -17.12 -11.72 -6.40
C ALA A 62 -17.13 -11.11 -7.82
N ALA A 63 -18.16 -10.31 -8.14
CA ALA A 63 -18.26 -9.61 -9.41
C ALA A 63 -17.13 -8.58 -9.57
N ALA A 64 -16.86 -7.78 -8.54
CA ALA A 64 -15.79 -6.79 -8.55
C ALA A 64 -14.38 -7.42 -8.62
N ALA A 65 -14.15 -8.50 -7.87
CA ALA A 65 -12.91 -9.27 -7.94
C ALA A 65 -12.66 -9.86 -9.34
N ARG A 66 -13.70 -10.38 -10.01
CA ARG A 66 -13.63 -10.86 -11.39
C ARG A 66 -13.30 -9.74 -12.38
N ALA A 67 -13.89 -8.56 -12.22
CA ALA A 67 -13.60 -7.40 -13.07
C ALA A 67 -12.13 -6.96 -12.96
N LEU A 68 -11.61 -6.79 -11.75
CA LEU A 68 -10.20 -6.45 -11.50
C LEU A 68 -9.21 -7.46 -12.09
N LEU A 69 -9.53 -8.76 -12.02
CA LEU A 69 -8.67 -9.83 -12.52
C LEU A 69 -8.83 -10.10 -14.03
N ALA A 70 -9.89 -9.60 -14.68
CA ALA A 70 -10.01 -9.58 -16.13
C ALA A 70 -9.12 -8.50 -16.76
N GLU A 71 -9.11 -7.32 -16.15
CA GLU A 71 -8.36 -6.11 -16.54
C GLU A 71 -7.23 -5.80 -15.53
N PRO A 72 -6.15 -6.61 -15.48
CA PRO A 72 -5.08 -6.42 -14.51
C PRO A 72 -4.28 -5.13 -14.75
N HIS A 73 -3.96 -4.41 -13.68
CA HIS A 73 -3.14 -3.21 -13.71
C HIS A 73 -1.69 -3.54 -14.13
N PRO A 74 -1.06 -2.80 -15.06
CA PRO A 74 0.22 -3.20 -15.67
C PRO A 74 1.39 -3.23 -14.68
N LEU A 75 1.29 -2.49 -13.57
CA LEU A 75 2.32 -2.47 -12.51
C LEU A 75 1.95 -3.29 -11.27
N VAL A 76 0.76 -3.89 -11.21
CA VAL A 76 0.37 -4.81 -10.14
C VAL A 76 0.17 -6.17 -10.77
N ALA A 77 1.23 -6.97 -10.78
CA ALA A 77 1.18 -8.35 -11.23
C ALA A 77 0.21 -9.11 -10.33
N ALA A 78 -0.99 -9.37 -10.84
CA ALA A 78 -2.09 -9.99 -10.12
C ALA A 78 -2.36 -11.38 -10.69
N ALA A 79 -1.91 -12.40 -9.96
CA ALA A 79 -2.11 -13.81 -10.32
C ALA A 79 -3.07 -14.49 -9.34
N THR A 80 -3.89 -15.40 -9.84
CA THR A 80 -4.71 -16.29 -9.02
C THR A 80 -4.55 -17.72 -9.50
N ALA A 81 -4.59 -18.68 -8.58
CA ALA A 81 -4.48 -20.10 -8.88
C ALA A 81 -5.43 -20.93 -8.01
N LEU A 82 -5.94 -22.03 -8.58
CA LEU A 82 -6.64 -23.09 -7.87
C LEU A 82 -6.02 -24.42 -8.25
N TRP A 83 -5.46 -25.13 -7.28
CA TRP A 83 -4.97 -26.50 -7.47
C TRP A 83 -5.77 -27.49 -6.62
N GLU A 84 -6.17 -28.62 -7.21
CA GLU A 84 -6.96 -29.67 -6.56
C GLU A 84 -6.19 -30.99 -6.56
N ARG A 85 -6.14 -31.73 -5.43
CA ARG A 85 -5.48 -33.06 -5.38
C ARG A 85 -6.16 -34.06 -6.32
N THR A 86 -7.46 -33.91 -6.53
CA THR A 86 -8.26 -34.59 -7.56
C THR A 86 -9.44 -33.66 -7.87
N PRO A 87 -9.76 -33.36 -9.14
CA PRO A 87 -10.88 -32.49 -9.50
C PRO A 87 -12.21 -32.95 -8.89
N PHE A 88 -12.89 -32.07 -8.14
CA PHE A 88 -14.18 -32.39 -7.52
C PHE A 88 -15.34 -31.91 -8.38
N GLU A 89 -16.19 -32.84 -8.86
CA GLU A 89 -17.38 -32.52 -9.67
C GLU A 89 -18.32 -31.52 -8.97
N GLN A 90 -18.45 -31.61 -7.64
CA GLN A 90 -19.24 -30.70 -6.81
C GLN A 90 -18.74 -29.25 -6.87
N LEU A 91 -17.42 -29.05 -7.09
CA LEU A 91 -16.83 -27.73 -7.27
C LEU A 91 -16.96 -27.21 -8.71
N ALA A 92 -17.37 -28.02 -9.69
CA ALA A 92 -17.29 -27.66 -11.12
C ALA A 92 -18.00 -26.34 -11.47
N ALA A 93 -19.19 -26.10 -10.92
CA ALA A 93 -19.96 -24.87 -11.16
C ALA A 93 -19.25 -23.62 -10.60
N TRP A 94 -18.65 -23.70 -9.41
CA TRP A 94 -17.87 -22.60 -8.83
C TRP A 94 -16.55 -22.39 -9.60
N ARG A 95 -15.84 -23.46 -9.95
CA ARG A 95 -14.58 -23.44 -10.71
C ARG A 95 -14.73 -22.84 -12.12
N ALA A 96 -15.88 -23.08 -12.76
CA ALA A 96 -16.25 -22.45 -14.03
C ALA A 96 -16.53 -20.93 -13.91
N GLY A 97 -16.83 -20.44 -12.71
CA GLY A 97 -17.00 -19.03 -12.40
C GLY A 97 -15.72 -18.30 -11.95
N LEU A 98 -14.58 -18.98 -11.84
CA LEU A 98 -13.31 -18.30 -11.55
C LEU A 98 -12.81 -17.54 -12.80
N PRO A 99 -12.09 -16.40 -12.63
CA PRO A 99 -11.54 -15.62 -13.73
C PRO A 99 -10.81 -16.50 -14.77
N GLU A 100 -10.89 -16.11 -16.05
CA GLU A 100 -10.27 -16.89 -17.14
C GLU A 100 -8.76 -17.07 -16.92
N ARG A 101 -8.09 -16.02 -16.43
CA ARG A 101 -6.66 -15.99 -16.08
C ARG A 101 -6.28 -16.81 -14.83
N THR A 102 -7.23 -17.38 -14.09
CA THR A 102 -6.94 -18.21 -12.91
C THR A 102 -6.29 -19.52 -13.36
N GLU A 103 -5.05 -19.76 -12.93
CA GLU A 103 -4.29 -20.98 -13.18
C GLU A 103 -4.97 -22.16 -12.49
N ARG A 104 -5.13 -23.29 -13.19
CA ARG A 104 -5.89 -24.45 -12.70
C ARG A 104 -5.15 -25.74 -13.03
N GLY A 105 -5.10 -26.67 -12.07
CA GLY A 105 -4.39 -27.94 -12.27
C GLY A 105 -4.45 -28.90 -11.07
N PRO A 106 -3.73 -30.03 -11.14
CA PRO A 106 -3.52 -30.91 -10.00
C PRO A 106 -2.71 -30.19 -8.92
N LEU A 107 -2.90 -30.57 -7.65
CA LEU A 107 -2.10 -30.07 -6.51
C LEU A 107 -0.60 -30.37 -6.73
N PRO A 108 0.25 -29.34 -6.90
CA PRO A 108 1.69 -29.52 -7.13
C PRO A 108 2.44 -29.84 -5.83
N ASP A 109 3.73 -30.17 -5.94
CA ASP A 109 4.61 -30.25 -4.78
C ASP A 109 5.07 -28.86 -4.29
N GLN A 110 5.70 -28.82 -3.12
CA GLN A 110 6.17 -27.57 -2.50
C GLN A 110 7.20 -26.83 -3.36
N ALA A 111 8.08 -27.52 -4.08
CA ALA A 111 9.11 -26.87 -4.90
C ALA A 111 8.49 -26.18 -6.12
N ALA A 112 7.42 -26.75 -6.68
CA ALA A 112 6.62 -26.12 -7.72
C ALA A 112 5.76 -24.95 -7.20
N LEU A 113 5.22 -25.00 -5.97
CA LEU A 113 4.58 -23.85 -5.33
C LEU A 113 5.57 -22.71 -5.06
N ASP A 114 6.76 -23.02 -4.53
CA ASP A 114 7.82 -22.05 -4.29
C ASP A 114 8.32 -21.41 -5.59
N ALA A 115 8.38 -22.19 -6.68
CA ALA A 115 8.68 -21.68 -8.02
C ALA A 115 7.57 -20.76 -8.55
N TRP A 116 6.29 -21.12 -8.38
CA TRP A 116 5.15 -20.28 -8.77
C TRP A 116 5.13 -18.96 -7.99
N ALA A 117 5.36 -19.00 -6.67
CA ALA A 117 5.47 -17.81 -5.83
C ALA A 117 6.58 -16.89 -6.34
N ARG A 118 7.77 -17.43 -6.61
CA ARG A 118 8.92 -16.67 -7.10
C ARG A 118 8.70 -16.07 -8.48
N GLU A 119 8.07 -16.80 -9.40
CA GLU A 119 7.72 -16.32 -10.75
C GLU A 119 6.67 -15.21 -10.69
N ARG A 120 5.52 -15.45 -10.03
CA ARG A 120 4.41 -14.49 -9.97
C ARG A 120 4.72 -13.25 -9.12
N THR A 121 5.74 -13.29 -8.26
CA THR A 121 6.19 -12.14 -7.47
C THR A 121 7.48 -11.49 -7.96
N GLY A 122 8.00 -11.90 -9.12
CA GLY A 122 9.23 -11.30 -9.69
C GLY A 122 10.45 -11.40 -8.78
N GLY A 123 10.54 -12.51 -8.02
CA GLY A 123 11.58 -12.83 -7.05
C GLY A 123 11.28 -12.45 -5.59
N LEU A 124 10.27 -11.61 -5.31
CA LEU A 124 10.08 -11.03 -3.97
C LEU A 124 9.64 -12.03 -2.90
N ILE A 125 8.89 -13.09 -3.26
CA ILE A 125 8.47 -14.15 -2.34
C ILE A 125 9.08 -15.47 -2.83
N GLU A 126 10.17 -15.90 -2.19
CA GLU A 126 10.93 -17.09 -2.60
C GLU A 126 10.28 -18.43 -2.27
N ARG A 127 9.35 -18.46 -1.30
CA ARG A 127 8.69 -19.67 -0.78
C ARG A 127 7.19 -19.42 -0.65
N PHE A 128 6.39 -20.41 -1.01
CA PHE A 128 4.94 -20.35 -0.86
C PHE A 128 4.55 -20.47 0.63
N PRO A 129 3.60 -19.67 1.14
CA PRO A 129 3.42 -19.49 2.59
C PRO A 129 2.64 -20.60 3.30
N VAL A 130 2.10 -21.58 2.56
CA VAL A 130 1.32 -22.72 3.10
C VAL A 130 2.02 -24.03 2.68
N ALA A 131 2.02 -25.02 3.57
CA ALA A 131 2.66 -26.32 3.32
C ALA A 131 1.71 -27.33 2.66
N VAL A 132 2.20 -28.11 1.69
CA VAL A 132 1.43 -29.23 1.11
C VAL A 132 1.43 -30.43 2.06
N ALA A 133 0.42 -30.49 2.94
CA ALA A 133 0.18 -31.63 3.83
C ALA A 133 -0.41 -32.84 3.06
N PRO A 134 -0.39 -34.07 3.61
CA PRO A 134 -0.96 -35.25 2.96
C PRO A 134 -2.48 -35.17 2.72
N ASP A 135 -3.18 -34.40 3.55
CA ASP A 135 -4.63 -34.21 3.60
C ASP A 135 -5.13 -32.92 2.92
N THR A 136 -4.23 -32.02 2.49
CA THR A 136 -4.59 -30.82 1.70
C THR A 136 -5.38 -31.23 0.45
N LEU A 137 -6.67 -30.92 0.38
CA LEU A 137 -7.54 -31.30 -0.74
C LEU A 137 -7.43 -30.34 -1.93
N LEU A 138 -7.30 -29.04 -1.64
CA LEU A 138 -7.14 -27.97 -2.61
C LEU A 138 -6.32 -26.81 -2.01
N ILE A 139 -5.75 -25.98 -2.86
CA ILE A 139 -5.17 -24.67 -2.51
C ILE A 139 -5.76 -23.63 -3.47
N LEU A 140 -6.33 -22.56 -2.93
CA LEU A 140 -6.71 -21.34 -3.66
C LEU A 140 -5.71 -20.24 -3.26
N ALA A 141 -5.04 -19.64 -4.24
CA ALA A 141 -3.92 -18.72 -4.02
C ALA A 141 -4.04 -17.44 -4.84
N SER A 142 -3.49 -16.35 -4.29
CA SER A 142 -3.31 -15.08 -4.98
C SER A 142 -1.89 -14.57 -4.75
N ALA A 143 -1.23 -14.10 -5.80
CA ALA A 143 -0.01 -13.33 -5.68
C ALA A 143 -0.28 -11.92 -6.26
N LEU A 144 -0.07 -10.89 -5.43
CA LEU A 144 0.07 -9.52 -5.88
C LEU A 144 1.53 -9.12 -5.71
N ALA A 145 2.15 -8.56 -6.75
CA ALA A 145 3.48 -7.97 -6.68
C ALA A 145 3.59 -6.70 -7.52
N THR A 146 4.56 -5.85 -7.20
CA THR A 146 4.87 -4.62 -7.94
C THR A 146 6.36 -4.29 -7.82
N ARG A 147 6.89 -3.57 -8.80
CA ARG A 147 8.25 -3.00 -8.83
C ARG A 147 8.16 -1.71 -9.65
N VAL A 148 8.41 -0.56 -9.03
CA VAL A 148 8.12 0.76 -9.61
C VAL A 148 9.10 1.87 -9.18
N SER A 149 9.63 2.58 -10.16
CA SER A 149 10.45 3.79 -9.98
C SER A 149 9.67 4.92 -9.31
N TRP A 150 10.32 5.75 -8.49
CA TRP A 150 9.78 7.09 -8.21
C TRP A 150 9.82 7.91 -9.51
N ALA A 151 8.82 8.76 -9.74
CA ALA A 151 8.82 9.71 -10.85
C ALA A 151 9.97 10.73 -10.73
N ASP A 152 10.28 11.12 -9.49
CA ASP A 152 11.38 11.99 -9.10
C ASP A 152 12.10 11.35 -7.89
N PRO A 153 13.35 10.86 -8.03
CA PRO A 153 14.06 10.19 -6.93
C PRO A 153 14.34 11.09 -5.71
N PHE A 154 14.49 10.48 -4.54
CA PHE A 154 14.86 11.17 -3.31
C PHE A 154 16.30 11.69 -3.34
N HIS A 155 16.54 12.77 -2.59
CA HIS A 155 17.88 13.24 -2.23
C HIS A 155 18.34 12.57 -0.93
N VAL A 156 19.67 12.47 -0.75
CA VAL A 156 20.27 11.98 0.50
C VAL A 156 20.41 13.13 1.49
N ALA A 157 19.95 12.92 2.72
CA ALA A 157 20.00 13.85 3.84
C ALA A 157 20.68 13.21 5.06
N SER A 158 21.09 14.02 6.03
CA SER A 158 21.60 13.52 7.31
C SER A 158 20.46 13.05 8.21
N ALA A 159 20.63 11.95 8.93
CA ALA A 159 19.63 11.46 9.90
C ALA A 159 19.28 12.49 10.99
N ALA A 160 20.14 13.49 11.24
CA ALA A 160 19.84 14.62 12.12
C ALA A 160 18.66 15.49 11.63
N GLU A 161 18.33 15.46 10.34
CA GLU A 161 17.19 16.19 9.75
C GLU A 161 15.81 15.58 10.13
N LEU A 162 15.79 14.37 10.72
CA LEU A 162 14.61 13.85 11.42
C LEU A 162 14.29 14.62 12.73
N GLY A 163 15.18 15.51 13.18
CA GLY A 163 15.01 16.35 14.36
C GLY A 163 15.36 15.66 15.68
N ALA A 164 15.64 16.47 16.71
CA ALA A 164 16.11 15.99 18.02
C ALA A 164 15.08 15.16 18.81
N GLY A 165 13.80 15.20 18.44
CA GLY A 165 12.73 14.36 19.01
C GLY A 165 12.57 13.00 18.34
N SER A 166 13.35 12.68 17.30
CA SER A 166 13.25 11.42 16.57
C SER A 166 13.70 10.21 17.40
N ALA A 167 12.92 9.12 17.34
CA ALA A 167 13.30 7.81 17.87
C ALA A 167 14.40 7.09 17.02
N TRP A 168 14.77 7.68 15.89
CA TRP A 168 15.56 7.04 14.83
C TRP A 168 16.82 7.81 14.42
N ALA A 169 16.89 9.13 14.64
CA ALA A 169 18.07 9.96 14.30
C ALA A 169 19.39 9.45 14.91
N GLY A 170 19.33 8.81 16.10
CA GLY A 170 20.50 8.18 16.75
C GLY A 170 20.81 6.75 16.30
N ARG A 171 20.01 6.16 15.39
CA ARG A 171 20.16 4.80 14.84
C ARG A 171 20.66 4.79 13.39
N LEU A 172 20.65 5.94 12.72
CA LEU A 172 20.90 6.10 11.29
C LEU A 172 21.99 7.16 11.08
N GLN A 173 22.66 7.11 9.94
CA GLN A 173 23.57 8.15 9.44
C GLN A 173 22.87 9.00 8.37
N ARG A 174 22.13 8.34 7.47
CA ARG A 174 21.49 8.95 6.30
C ARG A 174 19.99 8.65 6.25
N VAL A 175 19.25 9.55 5.61
CA VAL A 175 17.81 9.47 5.37
C VAL A 175 17.48 10.05 3.99
N LEU A 176 16.24 9.86 3.55
CA LEU A 176 15.72 10.37 2.29
C LEU A 176 15.04 11.73 2.52
N ARG A 177 15.36 12.71 1.69
CA ARG A 177 14.71 14.02 1.63
C ARG A 177 14.00 14.17 0.29
N THR A 178 12.75 14.64 0.31
CA THR A 178 11.94 14.77 -0.91
C THR A 178 12.60 15.70 -1.94
N PRO A 179 12.50 15.38 -3.24
CA PRO A 179 12.91 16.29 -4.30
C PRO A 179 12.11 17.61 -4.27
N PRO A 180 12.64 18.70 -4.87
CA PRO A 180 12.01 20.03 -4.90
C PRO A 180 10.73 20.12 -5.77
N TRP A 181 10.35 19.05 -6.45
CA TRP A 181 9.14 18.93 -7.28
C TRP A 181 8.72 17.45 -7.36
N GLY A 182 7.58 17.16 -8.01
CA GLY A 182 7.05 15.80 -8.18
C GLY A 182 6.35 15.23 -6.95
N HIS A 183 6.99 15.31 -5.79
CA HIS A 183 6.43 14.89 -4.50
C HIS A 183 5.51 15.97 -3.93
N ARG A 184 4.40 15.57 -3.30
CA ARG A 184 3.52 16.46 -2.52
C ARG A 184 3.77 16.24 -1.03
N CYS A 185 3.78 17.32 -0.26
CA CYS A 185 3.96 17.29 1.20
C CYS A 185 2.99 18.30 1.82
N TRP A 186 2.22 17.91 2.84
CA TRP A 186 1.35 18.85 3.55
C TRP A 186 1.02 18.38 4.98
N VAL A 187 0.42 19.27 5.78
CA VAL A 187 -0.23 18.90 7.05
C VAL A 187 -1.72 18.75 6.77
N ALA A 188 -2.28 17.59 7.10
CA ALA A 188 -3.72 17.32 6.99
C ALA A 188 -4.35 17.25 8.38
N THR A 189 -5.60 17.72 8.54
CA THR A 189 -6.41 17.39 9.72
C THR A 189 -7.32 16.21 9.40
N THR A 190 -7.42 15.25 10.32
CA THR A 190 -8.18 13.99 10.17
C THR A 190 -9.01 13.68 11.42
N ASP A 191 -10.17 13.07 11.23
CA ASP A 191 -11.12 12.80 12.34
C ASP A 191 -10.59 11.80 13.38
N ARG A 192 -9.65 10.92 12.99
CA ARG A 192 -9.12 9.84 13.85
C ARG A 192 -7.72 10.08 14.39
N ALA A 193 -6.85 10.71 13.61
CA ALA A 193 -5.44 10.90 13.95
C ALA A 193 -5.05 12.36 14.22
N GLY A 194 -6.01 13.29 14.18
CA GLY A 194 -5.77 14.72 14.41
C GLY A 194 -5.01 15.38 13.25
N ASP A 195 -4.13 16.34 13.57
CA ASP A 195 -3.22 16.91 12.59
C ASP A 195 -2.06 15.93 12.30
N VAL A 196 -1.90 15.53 11.04
CA VAL A 196 -0.92 14.55 10.57
C VAL A 196 0.00 15.13 9.49
N ALA A 197 1.26 14.70 9.48
CA ALA A 197 2.19 14.97 8.39
C ALA A 197 1.94 13.98 7.24
N VAL A 198 1.72 14.49 6.03
CA VAL A 198 1.46 13.69 4.82
C VAL A 198 2.56 13.93 3.78
N HIS A 199 3.11 12.84 3.25
CA HIS A 199 4.00 12.82 2.11
C HIS A 199 3.42 11.91 1.02
N VAL A 200 3.55 12.32 -0.25
CA VAL A 200 3.08 11.56 -1.41
C VAL A 200 4.13 11.55 -2.52
N ALA A 201 4.55 10.35 -2.90
CA ALA A 201 5.43 10.07 -4.03
C ALA A 201 4.65 9.39 -5.18
N PRO A 202 4.56 9.99 -6.37
CA PRO A 202 4.15 9.27 -7.58
C PRO A 202 5.25 8.29 -8.01
N ALA A 203 4.85 7.06 -8.32
CA ALA A 203 5.71 6.05 -8.91
C ALA A 203 5.12 5.60 -10.25
N ARG A 204 5.89 5.63 -11.34
CA ARG A 204 5.37 5.39 -12.69
C ARG A 204 6.45 4.91 -13.68
N PRO A 205 6.06 4.33 -14.82
CA PRO A 205 7.00 3.98 -15.89
C PRO A 205 7.63 5.22 -16.50
N ALA A 206 8.83 5.06 -17.06
CA ALA A 206 9.53 6.15 -17.76
C ALA A 206 8.76 6.61 -19.02
N ASP A 207 8.08 5.68 -19.69
CA ASP A 207 7.19 5.89 -20.85
C ASP A 207 5.77 6.38 -20.46
N GLY A 208 5.44 6.42 -19.17
CA GLY A 208 4.19 7.01 -18.65
C GLY A 208 3.04 6.01 -18.50
N GLY A 209 1.80 6.52 -18.50
CA GLY A 209 0.60 5.73 -18.26
C GLY A 209 0.36 5.40 -16.79
N ALA A 210 -0.24 4.24 -16.53
CA ALA A 210 -0.62 3.81 -15.19
C ALA A 210 0.58 3.67 -14.22
N GLY A 211 0.35 4.00 -12.95
CA GLY A 211 1.36 4.18 -11.90
C GLY A 211 0.89 3.64 -10.54
N LEU A 212 1.68 3.87 -9.50
CA LEU A 212 1.25 3.83 -8.12
C LEU A 212 1.39 5.22 -7.48
N LEU A 213 0.55 5.51 -6.49
CA LEU A 213 0.71 6.64 -5.58
C LEU A 213 1.06 6.08 -4.20
N VAL A 214 2.28 6.34 -3.73
CA VAL A 214 2.73 5.90 -2.39
C VAL A 214 2.61 7.06 -1.43
N VAL A 215 1.84 6.84 -0.36
CA VAL A 215 1.45 7.85 0.61
C VAL A 215 1.99 7.45 1.98
N SER A 216 2.69 8.36 2.63
CA SER A 216 3.24 8.22 3.98
C SER A 216 2.51 9.17 4.93
N VAL A 217 2.00 8.67 6.06
CA VAL A 217 1.26 9.48 7.04
C VAL A 217 1.79 9.22 8.45
N ALA A 218 2.22 10.29 9.13
CA ALA A 218 2.66 10.27 10.52
C ALA A 218 1.73 11.15 11.37
N ALA A 219 1.28 10.62 12.51
CA ALA A 219 0.47 11.32 13.51
C ALA A 219 1.27 11.47 14.82
N ALA A 220 0.74 12.21 15.81
CA ALA A 220 1.45 12.39 17.08
C ALA A 220 1.79 11.02 17.74
N PRO A 221 2.94 10.87 18.44
CA PRO A 221 3.43 9.57 18.90
C PRO A 221 2.54 8.79 19.88
N ASP A 222 1.50 9.44 20.42
CA ASP A 222 0.47 8.88 21.30
C ASP A 222 -0.82 8.43 20.56
N VAL A 223 -0.93 8.69 19.25
CA VAL A 223 -2.04 8.21 18.41
C VAL A 223 -1.87 6.71 18.10
N PRO A 224 -2.90 5.87 18.32
CA PRO A 224 -2.80 4.43 18.03
C PRO A 224 -2.51 4.12 16.56
N ALA A 225 -1.64 3.14 16.29
CA ALA A 225 -1.23 2.78 14.93
C ALA A 225 -2.42 2.48 14.00
N ALA A 226 -3.47 1.82 14.51
CA ALA A 226 -4.69 1.52 13.76
C ALA A 226 -5.45 2.77 13.30
N ASP A 227 -5.42 3.87 14.07
CA ASP A 227 -6.05 5.14 13.69
C ASP A 227 -5.21 5.90 12.65
N VAL A 228 -3.88 5.84 12.75
CA VAL A 228 -2.96 6.38 11.72
C VAL A 228 -3.10 5.60 10.41
N LEU A 229 -3.18 4.27 10.46
CA LEU A 229 -3.38 3.41 9.29
C LEU A 229 -4.74 3.64 8.63
N ALA A 230 -5.81 3.82 9.42
CA ALA A 230 -7.13 4.17 8.88
C ALA A 230 -7.14 5.55 8.20
N ALA A 231 -6.55 6.57 8.84
CA ALA A 231 -6.40 7.90 8.25
C ALA A 231 -5.54 7.87 6.97
N ALA A 232 -4.48 7.04 6.94
CA ALA A 232 -3.63 6.87 5.76
C ALA A 232 -4.38 6.23 4.59
N GLN A 233 -5.25 5.23 4.84
CA GLN A 233 -6.09 4.61 3.80
C GLN A 233 -7.03 5.64 3.16
N GLU A 234 -7.72 6.45 3.98
CA GLU A 234 -8.63 7.49 3.50
C GLU A 234 -7.90 8.60 2.72
N LEU A 235 -6.80 9.12 3.28
CA LEU A 235 -5.98 10.15 2.63
C LEU A 235 -5.40 9.65 1.31
N ALA A 236 -4.91 8.41 1.25
CA ALA A 236 -4.29 7.85 0.04
C ALA A 236 -5.32 7.58 -1.06
N ALA A 237 -6.46 6.96 -0.72
CA ALA A 237 -7.58 6.75 -1.63
C ALA A 237 -8.08 8.10 -2.20
N THR A 238 -8.20 9.12 -1.34
CA THR A 238 -8.64 10.46 -1.76
C THR A 238 -7.58 11.17 -2.61
N ALA A 239 -6.30 11.12 -2.24
CA ALA A 239 -5.20 11.81 -2.92
C ALA A 239 -4.90 11.29 -4.34
N ALA A 240 -5.39 10.10 -4.68
CA ALA A 240 -5.35 9.51 -6.02
C ALA A 240 -6.49 9.97 -6.94
N ILE A 241 -7.68 10.24 -6.40
CA ILE A 241 -8.90 10.53 -7.19
C ILE A 241 -9.24 12.03 -7.30
N VAL A 242 -8.66 12.88 -6.45
CA VAL A 242 -8.83 14.34 -6.54
C VAL A 242 -8.00 14.93 -7.69
N PRO A 243 -8.38 16.08 -8.27
CA PRO A 243 -7.59 16.73 -9.32
C PRO A 243 -6.13 16.94 -8.91
N ALA A 244 -5.21 16.72 -9.84
CA ALA A 244 -3.77 16.83 -9.59
C ALA A 244 -3.41 18.18 -8.93
N GLY A 245 -2.56 18.13 -7.88
CA GLY A 245 -2.24 19.29 -7.05
C GLY A 245 -3.22 19.60 -5.91
N THR A 246 -4.37 18.92 -5.83
CA THR A 246 -5.24 18.98 -4.64
C THR A 246 -4.61 18.20 -3.49
N GLU A 247 -4.70 18.72 -2.28
CA GLU A 247 -4.15 18.12 -1.05
C GLU A 247 -5.30 17.84 -0.06
N PRO A 248 -5.75 16.58 0.10
CA PRO A 248 -6.88 16.24 0.97
C PRO A 248 -6.65 16.58 2.44
N GLY A 249 -7.69 17.12 3.10
CA GLY A 249 -7.64 17.52 4.52
C GLY A 249 -6.65 18.66 4.84
N ARG A 250 -6.04 19.30 3.83
CA ARG A 250 -4.94 20.26 3.99
C ARG A 250 -5.30 21.43 4.91
N ARG A 251 -4.48 21.60 5.93
CA ARG A 251 -4.46 22.76 6.81
C ARG A 251 -3.41 23.78 6.33
N SER A 252 -3.71 25.08 6.45
CA SER A 252 -2.73 26.11 6.14
C SER A 252 -1.61 26.10 7.18
N LEU A 253 -0.37 26.25 6.72
CA LEU A 253 0.79 26.49 7.59
C LEU A 253 0.68 27.83 8.32
N PHE A 254 -0.11 28.79 7.82
CA PHE A 254 -0.42 30.04 8.54
C PHE A 254 -1.37 29.84 9.74
N ASP A 255 -2.12 28.73 9.78
CA ASP A 255 -3.03 28.35 10.87
C ASP A 255 -2.36 27.37 11.88
N LEU A 256 -1.04 27.29 11.85
CA LEU A 256 -0.19 26.47 12.73
C LEU A 256 0.82 27.34 13.50
N PRO A 257 1.24 26.94 14.71
CA PRO A 257 2.28 27.64 15.47
C PRO A 257 3.66 27.41 14.85
N LEU A 258 4.48 28.46 14.80
CA LEU A 258 5.90 28.36 14.43
C LEU A 258 6.68 27.63 15.53
N GLY A 259 7.71 26.88 15.15
CA GLY A 259 8.55 26.08 16.05
C GLY A 259 8.67 24.63 15.62
N GLU A 260 9.13 23.77 16.52
CA GLU A 260 9.26 22.33 16.28
C GLU A 260 8.19 21.52 17.01
N THR A 261 7.70 20.48 16.36
CA THR A 261 6.83 19.42 16.88
C THR A 261 7.48 18.05 16.58
N PRO A 262 6.96 16.92 17.10
CA PRO A 262 7.42 15.60 16.69
C PRO A 262 7.28 15.33 15.18
N LEU A 263 6.29 15.97 14.53
CA LEU A 263 5.90 15.75 13.14
C LEU A 263 6.51 16.74 12.14
N TRP A 264 6.85 17.95 12.58
CA TRP A 264 7.42 18.97 11.70
C TRP A 264 8.19 20.07 12.42
N ALA A 265 9.16 20.68 11.73
CA ALA A 265 9.62 22.03 12.05
C ALA A 265 8.95 23.03 11.10
N LEU A 266 8.28 24.05 11.64
CA LEU A 266 7.61 25.10 10.89
C LEU A 266 8.28 26.46 11.17
N ARG A 267 8.79 27.09 10.10
CA ARG A 267 9.41 28.42 10.14
C ARG A 267 8.74 29.40 9.18
N GLU A 268 8.99 30.68 9.38
CA GLU A 268 8.56 31.77 8.50
C GLU A 268 9.81 32.52 7.99
N GLU A 269 9.90 32.74 6.68
CA GLU A 269 11.06 33.34 6.02
C GLU A 269 10.63 34.38 4.97
N PRO A 270 11.35 35.51 4.79
CA PRO A 270 11.09 36.44 3.70
C PRO A 270 11.30 35.75 2.33
N THR A 271 10.32 35.88 1.44
CA THR A 271 10.35 35.31 0.08
C THR A 271 10.08 36.40 -0.97
N ARG A 272 10.15 36.02 -2.24
CA ARG A 272 9.53 36.77 -3.34
C ARG A 272 8.54 35.85 -4.05
N THR A 273 7.26 36.25 -4.10
CA THR A 273 6.16 35.42 -4.59
C THR A 273 5.19 36.21 -5.46
N PHE A 274 4.53 35.53 -6.40
CA PHE A 274 3.42 36.09 -7.18
C PHE A 274 2.04 35.82 -6.55
N ALA A 275 2.00 35.22 -5.34
CA ALA A 275 0.76 35.06 -4.59
C ALA A 275 0.10 36.41 -4.30
N ARG A 276 -1.23 36.49 -4.48
CA ARG A 276 -2.00 37.76 -4.45
C ARG A 276 -2.05 38.45 -3.09
N ASP A 277 -1.81 37.70 -2.03
CA ASP A 277 -1.76 38.13 -0.63
C ASP A 277 -0.31 38.24 -0.10
N GLY A 278 0.70 37.99 -0.96
CA GLY A 278 2.11 37.95 -0.59
C GLY A 278 2.52 36.76 0.28
N ARG A 279 1.68 35.71 0.37
CA ARG A 279 1.95 34.53 1.20
C ARG A 279 2.29 33.32 0.34
N GLU A 280 3.26 32.55 0.81
CA GLU A 280 3.67 31.31 0.17
C GLU A 280 3.74 30.20 1.22
N GLU A 281 3.43 28.98 0.84
CA GLU A 281 3.51 27.81 1.71
C GLU A 281 4.32 26.74 1.00
N ARG A 282 5.37 26.26 1.66
CA ARG A 282 6.26 25.23 1.14
C ARG A 282 6.35 24.12 2.17
N ALA A 283 6.34 22.88 1.71
CA ALA A 283 6.60 21.73 2.55
C ALA A 283 7.51 20.74 1.83
N ALA A 284 8.42 20.13 2.59
CA ALA A 284 9.27 19.03 2.17
C ALA A 284 9.29 17.99 3.29
N ALA A 285 9.54 16.73 2.96
CA ALA A 285 9.59 15.65 3.95
C ALA A 285 10.99 15.03 4.06
N VAL A 286 11.30 14.58 5.27
CA VAL A 286 12.48 13.77 5.60
C VAL A 286 11.99 12.47 6.24
N LEU A 287 12.39 11.34 5.65
CA LEU A 287 11.94 10.00 6.00
C LEU A 287 13.06 8.96 5.80
N PRO A 288 13.12 7.88 6.60
CA PRO A 288 14.14 6.85 6.47
C PRO A 288 13.84 5.89 5.30
N CYS A 289 14.87 5.12 4.90
CA CYS A 289 14.65 3.86 4.19
C CYS A 289 14.00 2.83 5.14
N TRP A 290 13.34 1.81 4.59
CA TRP A 290 12.85 0.66 5.36
C TRP A 290 12.59 -0.53 4.44
N SER A 291 12.48 -1.73 5.02
CA SER A 291 12.11 -2.95 4.31
C SER A 291 11.41 -3.93 5.25
N ALA A 292 10.23 -4.41 4.85
CA ALA A 292 9.44 -5.38 5.60
C ALA A 292 9.29 -6.68 4.81
N GLU A 293 9.55 -7.81 5.45
CA GLU A 293 8.96 -9.11 5.14
C GLU A 293 7.93 -9.40 6.23
N SER A 294 6.76 -9.94 5.87
CA SER A 294 5.68 -10.20 6.83
C SER A 294 4.86 -11.41 6.41
N GLN A 295 4.58 -12.29 7.37
CA GLN A 295 3.71 -13.46 7.17
C GLN A 295 2.56 -13.40 8.18
N HIS A 296 1.34 -13.22 7.68
CA HIS A 296 0.13 -13.05 8.47
C HIS A 296 -0.67 -14.35 8.49
N ASP A 297 -0.87 -14.92 9.67
CA ASP A 297 -1.79 -16.04 9.91
C ASP A 297 -3.24 -15.53 9.88
N LEU A 298 -3.89 -15.73 8.74
CA LEU A 298 -5.30 -15.39 8.47
C LEU A 298 -6.25 -16.56 8.76
N THR A 299 -5.75 -17.65 9.36
CA THR A 299 -6.54 -18.85 9.73
C THR A 299 -7.47 -18.58 10.92
N ARG A 300 -7.23 -17.49 11.66
CA ARG A 300 -8.00 -17.10 12.85
C ARG A 300 -9.37 -16.53 12.48
N ALA A 301 -10.36 -16.78 13.33
CA ALA A 301 -11.72 -16.26 13.14
C ALA A 301 -11.74 -14.72 13.07
N GLY A 302 -12.61 -14.18 12.21
CA GLY A 302 -12.81 -12.73 12.02
C GLY A 302 -12.23 -12.16 10.73
N PHE A 303 -11.34 -12.89 10.04
CA PHE A 303 -10.87 -12.55 8.69
C PHE A 303 -11.79 -13.08 7.58
N GLY A 304 -12.68 -14.03 7.87
CA GLY A 304 -13.62 -14.60 6.90
C GLY A 304 -13.12 -15.82 6.13
N PHE A 305 -11.84 -16.22 6.29
CA PHE A 305 -11.32 -17.46 5.70
C PHE A 305 -11.96 -18.72 6.29
N ASP A 306 -12.50 -18.64 7.51
CA ASP A 306 -13.39 -19.63 8.11
C ASP A 306 -14.72 -19.74 7.34
N GLY A 307 -15.30 -18.61 6.92
CA GLY A 307 -16.44 -18.56 6.00
C GLY A 307 -16.11 -19.16 4.63
N ALA A 308 -14.96 -18.81 4.05
CA ALA A 308 -14.47 -19.35 2.78
C ALA A 308 -14.27 -20.89 2.85
N ALA A 309 -13.65 -21.39 3.91
CA ALA A 309 -13.41 -22.81 4.14
C ALA A 309 -14.72 -23.60 4.28
N ARG A 310 -15.68 -23.08 5.06
CA ARG A 310 -17.03 -23.67 5.19
C ARG A 310 -17.80 -23.65 3.86
N ALA A 311 -17.66 -22.58 3.06
CA ALA A 311 -18.32 -22.48 1.75
C ALA A 311 -17.83 -23.57 0.77
N LEU A 312 -16.52 -23.73 0.62
CA LEU A 312 -15.94 -24.77 -0.23
C LEU A 312 -16.14 -26.17 0.38
N GLY A 313 -16.06 -26.29 1.70
CA GLY A 313 -16.34 -27.53 2.45
C GLY A 313 -17.75 -28.05 2.24
N ALA A 314 -18.76 -27.18 2.29
CA ALA A 314 -20.16 -27.56 2.10
C ALA A 314 -20.42 -28.20 0.73
N LEU A 315 -19.76 -27.72 -0.33
CA LEU A 315 -19.81 -28.35 -1.66
C LEU A 315 -19.19 -29.76 -1.65
N LEU A 316 -18.16 -30.00 -0.84
CA LEU A 316 -17.53 -31.31 -0.65
C LEU A 316 -18.24 -32.20 0.39
N GLY A 317 -19.31 -31.73 1.03
CA GLY A 317 -20.00 -32.44 2.12
C GLY A 317 -19.29 -32.36 3.48
N LEU A 318 -18.35 -31.44 3.66
CA LEU A 318 -17.58 -31.21 4.89
C LEU A 318 -18.13 -29.96 5.61
N ALA A 319 -18.67 -30.13 6.81
CA ALA A 319 -19.26 -29.01 7.57
C ALA A 319 -18.20 -28.03 8.11
N GLU A 320 -17.11 -28.57 8.67
CA GLU A 320 -15.99 -27.82 9.23
C GLU A 320 -14.67 -28.45 8.75
N PRO A 321 -14.26 -28.21 7.50
CA PRO A 321 -12.96 -28.67 7.02
C PRO A 321 -11.82 -27.92 7.74
N PRO A 322 -10.69 -28.59 8.07
CA PRO A 322 -9.48 -27.87 8.44
C PRO A 322 -8.99 -27.05 7.25
N PHE A 323 -8.49 -25.85 7.52
CA PHE A 323 -7.91 -24.96 6.53
C PHE A 323 -6.69 -24.23 7.12
N GLU A 324 -5.85 -23.70 6.25
CA GLU A 324 -4.73 -22.84 6.57
C GLU A 324 -4.81 -21.64 5.61
N ALA A 325 -4.70 -20.42 6.15
CA ALA A 325 -4.74 -19.20 5.34
C ALA A 325 -3.59 -18.29 5.79
N VAL A 326 -2.59 -18.09 4.92
CA VAL A 326 -1.42 -17.27 5.24
C VAL A 326 -1.14 -16.29 4.11
N GLN A 327 -0.97 -15.01 4.44
CA GLN A 327 -0.48 -14.00 3.50
C GLN A 327 0.99 -13.70 3.78
N SER A 328 1.88 -13.98 2.83
CA SER A 328 3.21 -13.38 2.78
C SER A 328 3.15 -12.05 2.01
N ALA A 329 3.87 -11.03 2.49
CA ALA A 329 3.99 -9.74 1.85
C ALA A 329 5.40 -9.16 2.08
N VAL A 330 5.97 -8.53 1.04
CA VAL A 330 7.32 -7.95 1.05
C VAL A 330 7.28 -6.54 0.44
N ALA A 331 8.00 -5.59 1.04
CA ALA A 331 8.13 -4.23 0.54
C ALA A 331 9.49 -3.61 0.91
N ARG A 332 10.05 -2.79 0.01
CA ARG A 332 11.28 -2.01 0.20
C ARG A 332 11.01 -0.55 -0.18
N PHE A 333 11.51 0.39 0.62
CA PHE A 333 11.44 1.82 0.33
C PHE A 333 12.86 2.39 0.21
N GLY A 334 13.32 2.59 -1.02
CA GLY A 334 14.65 3.10 -1.35
C GLY A 334 14.62 4.49 -2.00
N ARG A 335 15.80 5.04 -2.26
CA ARG A 335 16.02 6.37 -2.86
C ARG A 335 15.46 6.49 -4.28
N TYR A 336 15.56 5.42 -5.07
CA TYR A 336 15.23 5.42 -6.51
C TYR A 336 13.85 4.87 -6.85
N GLY A 337 13.19 4.21 -5.90
CA GLY A 337 11.83 3.73 -6.07
C GLY A 337 11.42 2.70 -5.03
N PHE A 338 10.32 2.06 -5.39
CA PHE A 338 10.13 0.62 -5.24
C PHE A 338 10.88 -0.12 -6.40
N GLU A 339 12.09 0.37 -6.77
CA GLU A 339 13.00 0.01 -7.89
C GLU A 339 12.49 0.31 -9.34
N ALA A 340 13.36 0.66 -10.30
CA ALA A 340 13.73 2.04 -10.77
C ALA A 340 13.91 2.01 -12.33
N ALA A 341 14.11 3.07 -13.15
CA ALA A 341 14.22 4.54 -13.00
C ALA A 341 13.24 5.27 -14.01
N ALA A 342 13.40 6.45 -14.66
CA ALA A 342 14.51 7.38 -14.99
C ALA A 342 13.97 8.83 -15.28
N VAL A 343 14.78 9.75 -15.84
CA VAL A 343 14.61 11.24 -15.73
C VAL A 343 14.58 12.02 -17.08
N THR A 344 13.88 13.17 -17.14
CA THR A 344 14.08 14.28 -18.11
C THR A 344 13.51 15.61 -17.55
N ALA A 345 14.09 16.78 -17.89
CA ALA A 345 13.65 18.10 -17.39
C ALA A 345 13.78 19.25 -18.43
N PHE A 346 13.06 20.37 -18.21
CA PHE A 346 13.15 21.62 -18.97
C PHE A 346 12.75 22.82 -18.09
N GLY A 347 13.11 24.07 -18.46
CA GLY A 347 12.80 25.27 -17.68
C GLY A 347 12.61 26.55 -18.49
N VAL A 348 11.88 27.51 -17.93
CA VAL A 348 11.56 28.83 -18.51
C VAL A 348 11.78 29.92 -17.46
N ALA A 349 12.35 31.06 -17.86
CA ALA A 349 12.59 32.19 -16.98
C ALA A 349 11.45 33.23 -17.04
N ALA A 350 11.10 33.81 -15.88
CA ALA A 350 10.22 34.96 -15.74
C ALA A 350 10.84 35.98 -14.76
N GLY A 351 10.31 37.20 -14.72
CA GLY A 351 10.87 38.31 -13.93
C GLY A 351 10.78 38.14 -12.41
N LEU A 352 11.51 38.99 -11.68
CA LEU A 352 11.55 38.97 -10.21
C LEU A 352 10.17 39.27 -9.60
N PRO A 353 9.63 38.42 -8.70
CA PRO A 353 8.38 38.69 -8.00
C PRO A 353 8.51 39.80 -6.93
N PRO A 354 7.39 40.36 -6.46
CA PRO A 354 7.38 41.25 -5.28
C PRO A 354 7.71 40.49 -3.99
N GLU A 355 8.05 41.24 -2.94
CA GLU A 355 8.42 40.70 -1.62
C GLU A 355 7.19 40.23 -0.83
N GLY A 356 7.38 39.16 -0.06
CA GLY A 356 6.33 38.51 0.73
C GLY A 356 6.91 37.59 1.81
N VAL A 357 6.08 36.72 2.38
CA VAL A 357 6.49 35.74 3.41
C VAL A 357 6.17 34.31 2.98
N ALA A 358 7.15 33.42 3.11
CA ALA A 358 6.95 31.98 2.98
C ALA A 358 6.87 31.34 4.37
N ARG A 359 5.89 30.47 4.58
CA ARG A 359 5.95 29.48 5.65
C ARG A 359 6.48 28.17 5.10
N VAL A 360 7.48 27.62 5.77
CA VAL A 360 8.20 26.43 5.34
C VAL A 360 8.09 25.36 6.43
N ALA A 361 7.42 24.26 6.09
CA ALA A 361 7.34 23.07 6.92
C ALA A 361 8.36 22.01 6.46
N GLU A 362 9.18 21.54 7.38
CA GLU A 362 9.96 20.32 7.22
C GLU A 362 9.22 19.20 7.96
N LEU A 363 8.52 18.35 7.22
CA LEU A 363 7.81 17.19 7.75
C LEU A 363 8.81 16.08 8.10
N ARG A 364 8.67 15.49 9.28
CA ARG A 364 9.67 14.57 9.86
C ARG A 364 9.01 13.25 10.21
N PHE A 365 9.28 12.24 9.41
CA PHE A 365 8.92 10.85 9.71
C PHE A 365 9.99 10.26 10.62
N GLY A 366 10.11 10.83 11.83
CA GLY A 366 11.16 10.54 12.81
C GLY A 366 10.80 9.48 13.85
N HIS A 367 9.61 8.90 13.74
CA HIS A 367 9.00 7.90 14.63
C HIS A 367 8.00 7.07 13.81
N PRO A 368 7.40 5.98 14.37
CA PRO A 368 6.53 5.09 13.60
C PRO A 368 5.40 5.79 12.84
N TYR A 369 5.14 5.32 11.62
CA TYR A 369 4.21 5.92 10.67
C TYR A 369 3.57 4.90 9.71
N ALA A 370 2.46 5.27 9.09
CA ALA A 370 1.74 4.44 8.13
C ALA A 370 2.21 4.70 6.68
N VAL A 371 2.24 3.64 5.87
CA VAL A 371 2.38 3.72 4.40
C VAL A 371 1.19 3.02 3.73
N VAL A 372 0.69 3.61 2.65
CA VAL A 372 -0.30 3.00 1.74
C VAL A 372 0.15 3.21 0.30
N ALA A 373 0.12 2.15 -0.52
CA ALA A 373 0.39 2.20 -1.95
C ALA A 373 -0.92 1.98 -2.73
N VAL A 374 -1.31 2.96 -3.53
CA VAL A 374 -2.58 3.02 -4.26
C VAL A 374 -2.32 2.90 -5.76
N ALA A 375 -3.07 2.06 -6.46
CA ALA A 375 -2.98 1.97 -7.91
C ALA A 375 -3.61 3.20 -8.59
N THR A 376 -2.93 3.77 -9.59
CA THR A 376 -3.43 4.91 -10.36
C THR A 376 -3.38 4.61 -11.84
N ASP A 377 -4.49 4.83 -12.53
CA ASP A 377 -4.58 4.73 -13.99
C ASP A 377 -5.13 6.05 -14.55
N GLU A 378 -4.41 6.64 -15.51
CA GLU A 378 -4.80 7.90 -16.16
C GLU A 378 -6.08 7.75 -17.01
N ALA A 379 -6.40 6.53 -17.47
CA ALA A 379 -7.65 6.23 -18.16
C ALA A 379 -8.84 6.04 -17.21
N GLY A 380 -8.62 5.99 -15.88
CA GLY A 380 -9.67 5.80 -14.89
C GLY A 380 -10.26 4.38 -14.83
N GLY A 381 -9.49 3.36 -15.26
CA GLY A 381 -9.88 1.96 -15.22
C GLY A 381 -10.12 1.39 -13.81
N PRO A 382 -10.53 0.12 -13.68
CA PRO A 382 -11.13 -0.42 -12.46
C PRO A 382 -10.20 -0.45 -11.23
N TRP A 383 -8.88 -0.35 -11.43
CA TRP A 383 -7.87 -0.27 -10.37
C TRP A 383 -7.61 1.15 -9.86
N HIS A 384 -8.06 2.20 -10.56
CA HIS A 384 -7.78 3.59 -10.19
C HIS A 384 -8.32 3.90 -8.77
N GLY A 385 -7.42 4.37 -7.90
CA GLY A 385 -7.70 4.73 -6.52
C GLY A 385 -7.75 3.57 -5.53
N LEU A 386 -7.45 2.33 -5.95
CA LEU A 386 -7.47 1.17 -5.04
C LEU A 386 -6.18 1.03 -4.22
N PRO A 387 -6.25 0.98 -2.88
CA PRO A 387 -5.13 0.56 -2.04
C PRO A 387 -4.77 -0.90 -2.31
N VAL A 388 -3.51 -1.15 -2.68
CA VAL A 388 -2.98 -2.49 -3.02
C VAL A 388 -2.16 -3.05 -1.87
N TYR A 389 -1.34 -2.19 -1.24
CA TYR A 389 -0.51 -2.52 -0.08
C TYR A 389 -0.64 -1.45 0.99
N SER A 390 -0.46 -1.85 2.24
CA SER A 390 -0.34 -0.93 3.36
C SER A 390 0.50 -1.55 4.47
N GLY A 391 1.14 -0.72 5.28
CA GLY A 391 2.09 -1.18 6.29
C GLY A 391 2.39 -0.15 7.37
N TRP A 392 2.91 -0.64 8.48
CA TRP A 392 3.33 0.14 9.63
C TRP A 392 4.85 0.14 9.73
N VAL A 393 5.46 1.30 9.55
CA VAL A 393 6.92 1.47 9.56
C VAL A 393 7.37 1.77 10.98
N ALA A 394 7.70 0.73 11.76
CA ALA A 394 8.22 0.90 13.12
C ALA A 394 9.76 0.75 13.19
N GLU A 395 10.37 0.08 12.20
CA GLU A 395 11.81 -0.15 12.13
C GLU A 395 12.40 0.43 10.83
N PRO A 396 13.26 1.47 10.92
CA PRO A 396 13.94 2.02 9.77
C PRO A 396 15.20 1.23 9.40
N ALA A 397 15.59 1.31 8.13
CA ALA A 397 16.86 0.86 7.60
C ALA A 397 17.78 2.06 7.31
N GLU A 398 19.10 1.83 7.39
CA GLU A 398 20.12 2.75 6.86
C GLU A 398 20.02 2.78 5.31
N LEU A 399 20.39 3.90 4.69
CA LEU A 399 20.48 4.01 3.24
C LEU A 399 21.58 3.05 2.72
N PRO A 400 21.28 2.08 1.84
CA PRO A 400 22.28 1.18 1.27
C PRO A 400 23.39 1.94 0.52
N GLU A 401 24.64 1.49 0.60
CA GLU A 401 25.78 2.24 0.05
C GLU A 401 25.73 2.38 -1.48
N ASP A 402 25.11 1.42 -2.16
CA ASP A 402 24.79 1.41 -3.59
C ASP A 402 23.75 2.47 -3.98
N GLU A 403 22.91 2.95 -3.06
CA GLU A 403 21.97 4.06 -3.30
C GLU A 403 22.55 5.45 -2.92
N VAL A 404 23.78 5.53 -2.43
CA VAL A 404 24.42 6.80 -2.05
C VAL A 404 24.96 7.57 -3.27
N ALA A 405 25.55 6.84 -4.22
CA ALA A 405 25.95 7.41 -5.51
C ALA A 405 24.73 7.57 -6.43
N ASP A 406 24.77 8.55 -7.34
CA ASP A 406 23.79 8.62 -8.42
C ASP A 406 23.91 7.38 -9.34
N PRO A 407 22.79 6.87 -9.88
CA PRO A 407 22.77 5.54 -10.45
C PRO A 407 23.56 5.51 -11.77
N PRO A 408 24.27 4.42 -12.08
CA PRO A 408 24.95 4.29 -13.37
C PRO A 408 23.92 4.40 -14.52
N GLU A 409 24.29 5.09 -15.60
CA GLU A 409 23.39 5.58 -16.67
C GLU A 409 22.71 4.49 -17.54
N GLN A 410 22.66 3.23 -17.10
CA GLN A 410 22.18 2.08 -17.90
C GLN A 410 21.41 1.06 -17.04
N TRP A 411 20.09 1.18 -17.02
CA TRP A 411 19.12 0.10 -16.75
C TRP A 411 18.25 -0.07 -18.00
#